data_AF-A0A0S3THB6-F1
#
_entry.id   AF-A0A0S3THB6-F1
#
_cell.length_a   1.000
_cell.length_b   1.000
_cell.length_c   1.000
_cell.angle_alpha   90.00
_cell.angle_beta   90.00
_cell.angle_gamma   90.00
#
_symmetry.space_group_name_H-M   'P 1'
#
loop_
_entity.id
_entity.type
_entity.pdbx_description
1 polymer ?
#
loop_
_entity_poly.entity_id
_entity_poly.type
_entity_poly.pdbx_seq_one_letter_code
_entity_poly.pdbx_strand_id
1 'polypeptide(L)' 'MVQKFSQIMIQRTAIFSDLTNFAAKAYALAAECDCEAGCPRCLHSTGCPQHNEALHKDLGLFLLDAISQAVQNT' A
#
# COMPACT_ATOMS: atom_id res chain seq x y z
N MET A 1 31.55 -15.73 -3.97
CA MET A 1 30.76 -14.56 -4.41
C MET A 1 29.35 -14.96 -4.88
N VAL A 2 28.66 -15.89 -4.19
CA VAL A 2 27.35 -16.43 -4.62
C VAL A 2 26.26 -16.28 -3.54
N GLN A 3 26.64 -16.01 -2.29
CA GLN A 3 25.70 -15.94 -1.15
C GLN A 3 24.88 -14.64 -1.06
N LYS A 4 25.29 -13.54 -1.71
CA LYS A 4 24.58 -12.25 -1.65
C LYS A 4 23.36 -12.14 -2.57
N PHE A 5 23.27 -12.98 -3.63
CA PHE A 5 22.19 -12.89 -4.60
C PHE A 5 20.88 -13.56 -4.15
N SER A 6 20.93 -14.62 -3.31
CA SER A 6 19.70 -15.28 -2.85
C SER A 6 18.91 -14.45 -1.83
N GLN A 7 19.59 -13.66 -0.99
CA GLN A 7 18.95 -12.82 0.03
C GLN A 7 18.02 -11.75 -0.59
N ILE A 8 18.38 -11.19 -1.76
CA ILE A 8 17.56 -10.19 -2.48
C ILE A 8 16.29 -10.83 -3.09
N MET A 9 16.37 -12.09 -3.54
CA MET A 9 15.21 -12.80 -4.11
C MET A 9 14.22 -13.24 -3.02
N ILE A 10 14.71 -13.68 -1.86
CA ILE A 10 13.88 -14.11 -0.72
C ILE A 10 13.09 -12.92 -0.11
N GLN A 11 13.66 -11.71 -0.12
CA GLN A 11 12.98 -10.53 0.42
C GLN A 11 11.73 -10.16 -0.39
N ARG A 12 11.76 -10.34 -1.72
CA ARG A 12 10.62 -10.07 -2.61
C ARG A 12 9.43 -10.98 -2.34
N THR A 13 9.69 -12.27 -2.11
CA THR A 13 8.63 -13.26 -1.86
C THR A 13 8.01 -13.10 -0.48
N ALA A 14 8.82 -12.82 0.56
CA ALA A 14 8.33 -12.63 1.92
C ALA A 14 7.46 -11.37 2.10
N ILE A 15 7.79 -10.27 1.41
CA ILE A 15 6.96 -9.05 1.44
C ILE A 15 5.64 -9.28 0.71
N PHE A 16 5.66 -9.97 -0.44
CA PHE A 16 4.45 -10.26 -1.20
C PHE A 16 3.53 -11.27 -0.49
N SER A 17 4.08 -12.17 0.33
CA SER A 17 3.26 -13.14 1.08
C SER A 17 2.36 -12.50 2.14
N ASP A 18 2.66 -11.27 2.58
CA ASP A 18 1.87 -10.53 3.58
C ASP A 18 1.16 -9.31 2.96
N LEU A 19 1.03 -9.27 1.63
CA LEU A 19 0.48 -8.13 0.89
C LEU A 19 -0.93 -7.76 1.36
N THR A 20 -1.78 -8.74 1.65
CA THR A 20 -3.16 -8.49 2.10
C THR A 20 -3.23 -7.85 3.49
N ASN A 21 -2.32 -8.24 4.38
CA ASN A 21 -2.17 -7.63 5.70
C ASN A 21 -1.64 -6.20 5.58
N PHE A 22 -0.65 -5.96 4.72
CA PHE A 22 -0.18 -4.61 4.43
C PHE A 22 -1.30 -3.74 3.84
N ALA A 23 -2.12 -4.27 2.94
CA ALA A 23 -3.26 -3.57 2.39
C ALA A 23 -4.29 -3.22 3.48
N ALA A 24 -4.61 -4.15 4.39
CA ALA A 24 -5.51 -3.89 5.51
C ALA A 24 -4.98 -2.79 6.46
N LYS A 25 -3.68 -2.82 6.78
CA LYS A 25 -3.05 -1.79 7.62
C LYS A 25 -3.00 -0.43 6.93
N ALA A 26 -2.70 -0.40 5.64
CA ALA A 26 -2.73 0.83 4.84
C ALA A 26 -4.14 1.40 4.72
N TYR A 27 -5.16 0.54 4.58
CA TYR A 27 -6.57 0.96 4.61
C TYR A 27 -6.90 1.66 5.92
N ALA A 28 -6.59 1.04 7.06
CA ALA A 28 -6.85 1.62 8.37
C ALA A 28 -6.18 3.00 8.54
N LEU A 29 -4.90 3.11 8.14
CA LEU A 29 -4.16 4.37 8.18
C LEU A 29 -4.82 5.46 7.32
N ALA A 30 -5.21 5.12 6.09
CA ALA A 30 -5.81 6.08 5.19
C ALA A 30 -7.23 6.48 5.60
N ALA A 31 -8.02 5.54 6.13
CA ALA A 31 -9.39 5.75 6.57
C ALA A 31 -9.48 6.69 7.79
N GLU A 32 -8.53 6.58 8.72
CA GLU A 32 -8.49 7.42 9.92
C GLU A 32 -7.90 8.83 9.67
N CYS A 33 -7.33 9.07 8.49
CA CYS A 33 -6.85 10.40 8.14
C CYS A 33 -8.02 11.37 7.91
N ASP A 34 -7.93 12.58 8.45
CA ASP A 34 -8.95 13.64 8.42
C ASP A 34 -8.93 14.51 7.13
N CYS A 35 -8.20 14.11 6.09
CA CYS A 35 -8.19 14.82 4.80
C CYS A 35 -9.35 14.40 3.89
N GLU A 36 -9.82 15.36 3.08
CA GLU A 36 -10.92 15.16 2.10
C GLU A 36 -10.44 14.38 0.87
N ALA A 37 -9.35 14.81 0.24
CA ALA A 37 -8.68 14.10 -0.85
C ALA A 37 -7.43 13.37 -0.33
N GLY A 38 -6.31 13.39 -1.05
CA GLY A 38 -5.05 12.82 -0.58
C GLY A 38 -4.21 13.79 0.24
N CYS A 39 -3.28 13.27 1.04
CA CYS A 39 -2.20 14.04 1.66
C CYS A 39 -1.01 13.12 1.95
N PRO A 40 0.20 13.64 2.22
CA PRO A 40 1.38 12.81 2.42
C PRO A 40 1.31 11.85 3.61
N ARG A 41 0.35 12.04 4.53
CA ARG A 41 0.13 11.15 5.70
C ARG A 41 -0.60 9.87 5.33
N CYS A 42 -1.47 9.90 4.33
CA CYS A 42 -2.32 8.76 3.95
C CYS A 42 -2.00 8.22 2.54
N LEU A 43 -1.68 9.09 1.59
CA LEU A 43 -1.39 8.76 0.20
C LEU A 43 -0.11 9.46 -0.22
N HIS A 44 0.92 8.67 -0.50
CA HIS A 44 2.26 9.19 -0.77
C HIS A 44 2.71 8.92 -2.20
N SER A 45 2.95 9.98 -2.95
CA SER A 45 3.65 10.00 -4.23
C SER A 45 4.67 11.13 -4.22
N THR A 46 5.95 10.77 -4.31
CA THR A 46 7.08 11.73 -4.25
C THR A 46 7.10 12.71 -5.42
N GLY A 47 6.46 12.35 -6.54
CA GLY A 47 6.35 13.18 -7.74
C GLY A 47 5.07 14.00 -7.82
N CYS A 48 4.20 13.98 -6.81
CA CYS A 48 2.94 14.72 -6.88
C CYS A 48 3.20 16.23 -6.75
N PRO A 49 2.94 17.04 -7.80
CA PRO A 49 3.22 18.47 -7.77
C PRO A 49 2.26 19.23 -6.84
N GLN A 50 1.14 18.62 -6.47
CA GLN A 50 0.08 19.21 -5.63
C GLN A 50 0.09 18.60 -4.22
N HIS A 51 1.27 18.27 -3.68
CA HIS A 51 1.43 17.76 -2.31
C HIS A 51 0.51 16.56 -1.95
N ASN A 52 0.19 15.71 -2.92
CA ASN A 52 -0.76 14.59 -2.82
C ASN A 52 -2.24 14.94 -2.72
N GLU A 53 -2.63 16.22 -2.75
CA GLU A 53 -4.03 16.67 -2.69
C GLU A 53 -4.83 16.24 -3.93
N ALA A 54 -4.17 16.09 -5.09
CA ALA A 54 -4.79 15.58 -6.30
C ALA A 54 -4.99 14.05 -6.31
N LEU A 55 -4.55 13.32 -5.29
CA LEU A 55 -4.76 11.87 -5.21
C LEU A 55 -6.16 11.55 -4.66
N HIS A 56 -6.83 10.59 -5.29
CA HIS A 56 -8.16 10.17 -4.88
C HIS A 56 -8.12 9.18 -3.72
N LYS A 57 -8.40 9.68 -2.51
CA LYS A 57 -8.48 8.88 -1.28
C LYS A 57 -9.48 7.75 -1.39
N ASP A 58 -10.69 8.02 -1.88
CA ASP A 58 -11.75 7.02 -2.00
C ASP A 58 -11.36 5.86 -2.93
N LEU A 59 -10.70 6.18 -4.05
CA LEU A 59 -10.16 5.15 -4.95
C LEU A 59 -9.04 4.34 -4.28
N GLY A 60 -8.18 5.00 -3.51
CA GLY A 60 -7.16 4.33 -2.70
C GLY A 60 -7.76 3.36 -1.68
N LEU A 61 -8.77 3.81 -0.93
CA LEU A 61 -9.48 2.98 0.04
C LEU A 61 -10.18 1.79 -0.63
N PHE A 62 -10.86 2.02 -1.75
CA PHE A 62 -11.50 0.96 -2.54
C PHE A 62 -10.50 -0.13 -2.98
N LEU A 63 -9.34 0.27 -3.50
CA LEU A 63 -8.31 -0.67 -3.94
C LEU A 63 -7.70 -1.44 -2.76
N LEU A 64 -7.39 -0.75 -1.65
CA LEU A 64 -6.81 -1.38 -0.47
C LEU A 64 -7.75 -2.41 0.16
N ASP A 65 -9.04 -2.11 0.20
CA ASP A 65 -10.06 -3.05 0.66
C ASP A 65 -10.11 -4.30 -0.23
N ALA A 66 -10.19 -4.12 -1.55
CA ALA A 66 -10.21 -5.23 -2.51
C ALA A 66 -8.95 -6.12 -2.41
N ILE A 67 -7.77 -5.53 -2.26
CA ILE A 67 -6.51 -6.28 -2.09
C ILE A 67 -6.51 -7.03 -0.76
N SER A 68 -6.98 -6.42 0.33
CA SER A 68 -7.00 -7.06 1.65
C SER A 68 -7.86 -8.33 1.68
N GLN A 69 -8.89 -8.40 0.84
CA GLN A 69 -9.82 -9.52 0.74
C GLN A 69 -9.39 -10.60 -0.26
N ALA A 70 -8.36 -10.36 -1.07
CA ALA A 70 -7.97 -11.23 -2.19
C ALA A 70 -7.54 -12.67 -1.81
N VAL A 71 -7.31 -12.96 -0.52
CA VAL A 71 -6.96 -14.30 -0.01
C VAL A 71 -8.19 -15.19 0.23
N GLN A 72 -9.42 -14.65 0.22
CA GLN A 72 -10.63 -15.35 0.66
C GLN A 72 -11.29 -16.26 -0.40
N ASN A 73 -10.81 -16.29 -1.65
CA ASN A 73 -11.51 -16.95 -2.78
C ASN A 73 -10.69 -18.07 -3.48
N THR A 74 -9.96 -18.90 -2.72
CA THR A 74 -9.28 -20.08 -3.28
C THR A 74 -9.72 -21.36 -2.61
#